data_AF-A0A5R9P1F5-F1
#
_entry.id   AF-A0A5R9P1F5-F1
#
_cell.length_a   1.000
_cell.length_b   1.000
_cell.length_c   1.000
_cell.angle_alpha   90.00
_cell.angle_beta   90.00
_cell.angle_gamma   90.00
#
_symmetry.space_group_name_H-M   'P 1'
#
loop_
_entity.id
_entity.type
_entity.pdbx_description
1 polymer ?
#
loop_
_entity_poly.entity_id
_entity_poly.type
_entity_poly.pdbx_seq_one_letter_code
_entity_poly.pdbx_strand_id
1 'polypeptide(L)'
;MPFYHATWRKHLPSIQKYGLGGAAPDRQNFPVEAGVYLANEPIVAISILLEAYIETGDELGLTPPEALAAMCVLVIDDSRVNVAMLDSDPNIERRDLTHLYRGIIDVTGLPVLSVDDIVPPDAMTDEEAKSVLGIE
;
A
#
# COMPACT_ATOMS: atom_id res chain seq x y z
N MET A 1 17.26 -2.73 -4.09
CA MET A 1 16.49 -2.11 -2.98
C MET A 1 15.03 -2.46 -3.19
N PRO A 2 14.33 -3.03 -2.20
CA PRO A 2 12.97 -3.49 -2.40
C PRO A 2 11.98 -2.35 -2.64
N PHE A 3 10.91 -2.67 -3.34
CA PHE A 3 9.70 -1.86 -3.44
C PHE A 3 8.62 -2.41 -2.51
N TYR A 4 7.63 -1.58 -2.19
CA TYR A 4 6.53 -1.92 -1.29
C TYR A 4 5.19 -1.60 -1.95
N HIS A 5 4.23 -2.50 -1.81
CA HIS A 5 2.86 -2.30 -2.28
C HIS A 5 1.87 -2.63 -1.17
N ALA A 6 1.09 -1.64 -0.73
CA ALA A 6 0.01 -1.86 0.23
C ALA A 6 -1.26 -2.31 -0.48
N THR A 7 -1.93 -3.30 0.08
CA THR A 7 -3.20 -3.82 -0.43
C THR A 7 -4.06 -4.40 0.69
N TRP A 8 -5.31 -4.72 0.36
CA TRP A 8 -6.20 -5.44 1.26
C TRP A 8 -5.92 -6.94 1.22
N ARG A 9 -5.91 -7.61 2.38
CA ARG A 9 -5.69 -9.06 2.49
C ARG A 9 -6.64 -9.89 1.61
N LYS A 10 -7.87 -9.42 1.41
CA LYS A 10 -8.85 -10.04 0.50
C LYS A 10 -8.36 -10.16 -0.96
N HIS A 11 -7.41 -9.33 -1.38
CA HIS A 11 -6.85 -9.34 -2.74
C HIS A 11 -5.67 -10.28 -2.91
N LEU A 12 -5.04 -10.75 -1.82
CA LEU A 12 -3.87 -11.63 -1.88
C LEU A 12 -4.09 -12.89 -2.72
N PRO A 13 -5.23 -13.61 -2.64
CA PRO A 13 -5.44 -14.79 -3.50
C PRO A 13 -5.41 -14.46 -5.01
N SER A 14 -5.94 -13.29 -5.40
CA SER A 14 -5.90 -12.84 -6.80
C SER A 14 -4.48 -12.46 -7.21
N ILE A 15 -3.80 -11.68 -6.38
CA ILE A 15 -2.41 -11.23 -6.61
C ILE A 15 -1.45 -12.41 -6.68
N GLN A 16 -1.63 -13.43 -5.83
CA GLN A 16 -0.83 -14.67 -5.87
C GLN A 16 -1.08 -15.49 -7.15
N LYS A 17 -2.31 -15.47 -7.69
CA LYS A 17 -2.66 -16.25 -8.88
C LYS A 17 -2.22 -15.59 -10.18
N TYR A 18 -2.32 -14.26 -10.28
CA TYR A 18 -2.13 -13.52 -11.53
C TYR A 18 -0.91 -12.60 -11.52
N GLY A 19 -0.24 -12.44 -10.39
CA GLY A 19 0.75 -11.41 -10.16
C GLY A 19 0.12 -10.06 -9.82
N LEU A 20 0.91 -9.17 -9.21
CA LEU A 20 0.48 -7.82 -8.92
C LEU A 20 0.38 -7.02 -10.24
N GLY A 21 -0.79 -6.46 -10.52
CA GLY A 21 -1.12 -5.81 -11.80
C GLY A 21 -1.65 -6.76 -12.88
N GLY A 22 -1.73 -8.07 -12.61
CA GLY A 22 -2.17 -9.08 -13.59
C GLY A 22 -3.69 -9.33 -13.65
N ALA A 23 -4.46 -8.72 -12.75
CA ALA A 23 -5.92 -8.74 -12.76
C ALA A 23 -6.45 -7.30 -12.75
N ALA A 24 -7.62 -7.10 -13.36
CA ALA A 24 -8.32 -5.81 -13.26
C ALA A 24 -8.61 -5.53 -11.77
N PRO A 25 -8.24 -4.35 -11.24
CA PRO A 25 -8.53 -4.00 -9.87
C PRO A 25 -10.04 -3.90 -9.68
N ASP A 26 -10.55 -4.32 -8.51
CA ASP A 26 -11.91 -3.99 -8.09
C ASP A 26 -12.03 -2.47 -7.86
N ARG A 27 -10.94 -1.84 -7.43
CA ARG A 27 -10.83 -0.41 -7.21
C ARG A 27 -9.40 0.11 -7.28
N GLN A 28 -9.22 1.33 -7.80
CA GLN A 28 -7.94 2.05 -7.80
C GLN A 28 -7.89 3.05 -6.63
N ASN A 29 -6.71 3.28 -6.05
CA ASN A 29 -6.50 4.29 -5.01
C ASN A 29 -6.60 5.72 -5.59
N PHE A 30 -6.10 5.93 -6.81
CA PHE A 30 -6.21 7.18 -7.57
C PHE A 30 -6.57 6.87 -9.02
N PRO A 31 -7.25 7.78 -9.75
CA PRO A 31 -7.57 7.59 -11.15
C PRO A 31 -6.29 7.62 -12.00
N VAL A 32 -5.84 6.45 -12.45
CA VAL A 32 -4.72 6.30 -13.39
C VAL A 32 -5.10 5.39 -14.54
N GLU A 33 -4.63 5.72 -15.74
CA GLU A 33 -4.95 4.99 -16.98
C GLU A 33 -4.60 3.50 -16.87
N ALA A 34 -3.47 3.16 -16.23
CA ALA A 34 -3.08 1.82 -15.84
C ALA A 34 -1.85 1.84 -14.93
N GLY A 35 -1.70 0.82 -14.08
CA GLY A 35 -0.48 0.55 -13.32
C GLY A 35 -0.73 0.22 -11.85
N VAL A 36 0.32 -0.23 -11.17
CA VAL A 36 0.32 -0.50 -9.73
C VAL A 36 1.27 0.45 -9.01
N TYR A 37 0.84 0.96 -7.87
CA TYR A 37 1.65 1.83 -7.04
C TYR A 37 2.72 1.05 -6.28
N LEU A 38 3.96 1.51 -6.39
CA LEU A 38 5.10 1.02 -5.62
C LEU A 38 5.68 2.16 -4.81
N ALA A 39 6.06 1.90 -3.57
CA ALA A 39 6.78 2.83 -2.73
C ALA A 39 8.20 2.32 -2.44
N ASN A 40 9.12 3.24 -2.18
CA ASN A 40 10.47 2.91 -1.71
C ASN A 40 10.50 2.59 -0.20
N GLU A 41 9.44 2.93 0.52
CA GLU A 41 9.31 2.72 1.97
C GLU A 41 7.96 2.06 2.30
N PRO A 42 7.91 1.12 3.26
CA PRO A 42 6.68 0.42 3.61
C PRO A 42 5.63 1.35 4.22
N ILE A 43 6.07 2.36 5.00
CA ILE A 43 5.17 3.32 5.62
C ILE A 43 4.46 4.19 4.58
N VAL A 44 5.17 4.62 3.53
CA VAL A 44 4.61 5.40 2.41
C VAL A 44 3.56 4.58 1.67
N ALA A 45 3.80 3.28 1.44
CA ALA A 45 2.81 2.40 0.82
C ALA A 45 1.51 2.35 1.64
N ILE A 46 1.61 2.19 2.97
CA ILE A 46 0.45 2.18 3.86
C ILE A 46 -0.27 3.52 3.86
N SER A 47 0.46 4.64 3.94
CA SER A 47 -0.14 5.97 3.97
C SER A 47 -1.06 6.23 2.77
N ILE A 48 -0.65 5.80 1.57
CA ILE A 48 -1.47 5.92 0.35
C ILE A 48 -2.76 5.10 0.45
N LEU A 49 -2.68 3.86 0.95
CA LEU A 49 -3.87 3.02 1.11
C LEU A 49 -4.80 3.57 2.20
N LEU A 50 -4.23 4.12 3.27
CA LEU A 50 -4.97 4.73 4.36
C LEU A 50 -5.68 6.01 3.92
N GLU A 51 -5.01 6.86 3.14
CA GLU A 51 -5.61 8.06 2.54
C GLU A 51 -6.78 7.68 1.64
N ALA A 52 -6.57 6.74 0.71
CA ALA A 52 -7.63 6.24 -0.16
C ALA A 52 -8.80 5.64 0.64
N TYR A 53 -8.53 4.95 1.75
CA TYR A 53 -9.56 4.43 2.65
C TYR A 53 -10.36 5.56 3.33
N ILE A 54 -9.70 6.61 3.82
CA ILE A 54 -10.34 7.75 4.49
C ILE A 54 -11.20 8.56 3.52
N GLU A 55 -10.68 8.87 2.33
CA GLU A 55 -11.37 9.73 1.35
C GLU A 55 -12.65 9.11 0.79
N THR A 56 -12.66 7.80 0.69
CA THR A 56 -13.76 7.04 0.07
C THR A 56 -14.61 6.31 1.07
N GLY A 57 -14.42 6.65 2.36
CA GLY A 57 -14.90 5.91 3.51
C GLY A 57 -16.24 5.23 3.28
N ASP A 58 -16.32 4.00 3.80
CA ASP A 58 -17.57 3.25 4.12
C ASP A 58 -17.88 2.01 3.25
N GLU A 59 -17.12 1.68 2.19
CA GLU A 59 -17.48 0.50 1.36
C GLU A 59 -17.21 -0.87 2.03
N LEU A 60 -16.38 -0.93 3.08
CA LEU A 60 -16.04 -2.20 3.74
C LEU A 60 -16.82 -2.47 5.03
N GLY A 61 -17.50 -1.46 5.60
CA GLY A 61 -18.21 -1.60 6.89
C GLY A 61 -17.31 -2.03 8.05
N LEU A 62 -16.01 -1.71 8.00
CA LEU A 62 -15.01 -2.07 8.99
C LEU A 62 -14.78 -0.93 9.99
N THR A 63 -14.57 -1.28 11.25
CA THR A 63 -14.02 -0.33 12.24
C THR A 63 -12.55 0.00 11.90
N PRO A 64 -11.98 1.12 12.37
CA PRO A 64 -10.59 1.45 12.09
C PRO A 64 -9.58 0.34 12.45
N PRO A 65 -9.66 -0.33 13.62
CA PRO A 65 -8.77 -1.45 13.92
C PRO A 65 -8.92 -2.64 12.95
N GLU A 66 -10.15 -2.95 12.55
CA GLU A 66 -10.41 -4.03 11.58
C GLU A 66 -9.88 -3.68 10.18
N ALA A 67 -9.99 -2.42 9.78
CA ALA A 67 -9.41 -1.93 8.53
C ALA A 67 -7.89 -2.09 8.52
N LEU A 68 -7.20 -1.67 9.59
CA LEU A 68 -5.75 -1.84 9.72
C LEU A 68 -5.34 -3.32 9.70
N ALA A 69 -6.06 -4.19 10.41
CA ALA A 69 -5.81 -5.64 10.38
C ALA A 69 -6.02 -6.26 8.98
N ALA A 70 -6.94 -5.70 8.20
CA ALA A 70 -7.22 -6.10 6.82
C ALA A 70 -6.23 -5.54 5.79
N MET A 71 -5.42 -4.54 6.13
CA MET A 71 -4.34 -4.03 5.29
C MET A 71 -3.07 -4.88 5.45
N CYS A 72 -2.27 -4.93 4.39
CA CYS A 72 -0.97 -5.59 4.39
C CYS A 72 -0.06 -4.97 3.33
N VAL A 73 1.25 -5.23 3.44
CA VAL A 73 2.26 -4.75 2.49
C VAL A 73 3.03 -5.91 1.89
N LEU A 74 3.07 -5.96 0.57
CA LEU A 74 3.93 -6.86 -0.19
C LEU A 74 5.34 -6.26 -0.25
N VAL A 75 6.36 -7.06 0.11
CA VAL A 75 7.78 -6.68 -0.05
C VAL A 75 8.28 -7.24 -1.38
N ILE A 76 8.60 -6.34 -2.31
CA ILE A 76 8.93 -6.67 -3.69
C ILE A 76 10.43 -6.50 -3.92
N ASP A 77 11.11 -7.61 -4.20
CA ASP A 77 12.51 -7.60 -4.64
C ASP A 77 12.62 -6.84 -5.98
N ASP A 78 13.56 -5.91 -6.10
CA ASP A 78 13.75 -5.10 -7.30
C ASP A 78 14.14 -5.94 -8.52
N SER A 79 14.72 -7.13 -8.33
CA SER A 79 14.95 -8.08 -9.43
C SER A 79 13.65 -8.57 -10.10
N ARG A 80 12.50 -8.41 -9.46
CA ARG A 80 11.17 -8.72 -10.00
C ARG A 80 10.53 -7.56 -10.77
N VAL A 81 11.19 -6.41 -10.81
CA VAL A 81 10.67 -5.16 -11.39
C VAL A 81 11.50 -4.77 -12.61
N ASN A 82 10.83 -4.61 -13.76
CA ASN A 82 11.47 -4.03 -14.93
C ASN A 82 11.50 -2.50 -14.81
N VAL A 83 12.67 -1.92 -14.56
CA VAL A 83 12.85 -0.46 -14.38
C VAL A 83 12.33 0.35 -15.58
N ALA A 84 12.36 -0.20 -16.80
CA ALA A 84 11.83 0.49 -17.98
C ALA A 84 10.29 0.63 -17.98
N MET A 85 9.60 -0.03 -17.05
CA MET A 85 8.15 0.06 -16.84
C MET A 85 7.78 0.87 -15.59
N LEU A 86 8.76 1.50 -14.92
CA LEU A 86 8.53 2.43 -13.83
C LEU A 86 8.39 3.84 -14.38
N ASP A 87 7.26 4.47 -14.07
CA ASP A 87 7.01 5.89 -14.32
C ASP A 87 6.90 6.65 -13.00
N SER A 88 7.13 7.96 -13.06
CA SER A 88 6.73 8.85 -11.97
C SER A 88 5.22 8.84 -11.82
N ASP A 89 4.76 8.75 -10.58
CA ASP A 89 3.33 8.91 -10.26
C ASP A 89 2.88 10.35 -10.59
N PRO A 90 1.86 10.54 -11.46
CA PRO A 90 1.35 11.87 -11.76
C PRO A 90 0.58 12.50 -10.59
N ASN A 91 0.11 11.70 -9.62
CA ASN A 91 -0.73 12.14 -8.52
C ASN A 91 0.06 12.45 -7.24
N ILE A 92 1.33 12.03 -7.15
CA ILE A 92 2.18 12.22 -5.97
C ILE A 92 3.39 13.09 -6.34
N GLU A 93 3.48 14.26 -5.71
CA GLU A 93 4.58 15.21 -5.96
C GLU A 93 5.95 14.66 -5.52
N ARG A 94 5.97 13.78 -4.52
CA ARG A 94 7.15 13.07 -4.00
C ARG A 94 7.57 11.92 -4.91
N ARG A 95 8.00 12.26 -6.13
CA ARG A 95 8.47 11.32 -7.17
C ARG A 95 9.69 10.49 -6.78
N ASP A 96 10.38 10.87 -5.70
CA ASP A 96 11.49 10.15 -5.10
C ASP A 96 11.05 8.98 -4.21
N LEU A 97 9.78 8.93 -3.80
CA LEU A 97 9.27 7.95 -2.86
C LEU A 97 8.28 6.95 -3.47
N THR A 98 7.62 7.32 -4.56
CA THR A 98 6.58 6.50 -5.19
C THR A 98 6.78 6.38 -6.69
N HIS A 99 6.33 5.25 -7.23
CA HIS A 99 6.43 4.89 -8.64
C HIS A 99 5.14 4.25 -9.10
N LEU A 100 4.80 4.45 -10.37
CA LEU A 100 3.75 3.72 -11.05
C LEU A 100 4.39 2.66 -11.94
N TYR A 101 4.13 1.38 -11.65
CA TYR A 101 4.63 0.27 -12.46
C TYR A 101 3.55 -0.22 -13.43
N ARG A 102 3.86 -0.21 -14.73
CA ARG A 102 2.90 -0.59 -15.80
C ARG A 102 2.93 -2.07 -16.21
N GLY A 103 3.76 -2.88 -15.57
CA GLY A 103 3.87 -4.32 -15.83
C GLY A 103 3.09 -5.18 -14.84
N ILE A 104 3.30 -6.49 -14.93
CA ILE A 104 2.87 -7.48 -13.94
C ILE A 104 4.09 -7.91 -13.13
N ILE A 105 3.97 -7.94 -11.81
CA ILE A 105 5.03 -8.40 -10.90
C ILE A 105 4.68 -9.80 -10.40
N ASP A 106 5.57 -10.76 -10.61
CA ASP A 106 5.49 -12.06 -9.94
C ASP A 106 5.81 -11.89 -8.46
N VAL A 107 4.81 -12.16 -7.62
CA VAL A 107 4.91 -12.04 -6.17
C VAL A 107 5.06 -13.38 -5.44
N THR A 108 5.28 -14.47 -6.19
CA THR A 108 5.36 -15.81 -5.62
C THR A 108 6.48 -15.91 -4.59
N GLY A 109 6.12 -16.30 -3.36
CA GLY A 109 7.07 -16.49 -2.26
C GLY A 109 7.62 -15.20 -1.64
N LEU A 110 7.08 -14.03 -2.04
CA LEU A 110 7.50 -12.76 -1.45
C LEU A 110 6.91 -12.55 -0.05
N PRO A 111 7.63 -11.86 0.86
CA PRO A 111 7.13 -11.54 2.19
C PRO A 111 5.89 -10.64 2.13
N VAL A 112 4.98 -10.87 3.08
CA VAL A 112 3.82 -10.02 3.33
C VAL A 112 3.88 -9.55 4.77
N LEU A 113 3.96 -8.23 4.97
CA LEU A 113 3.99 -7.59 6.27
C LEU A 113 2.57 -7.20 6.70
N SER A 114 2.28 -7.33 7.99
CA SER A 114 1.14 -6.66 8.61
C SER A 114 1.45 -5.17 8.84
N VAL A 115 0.43 -4.37 9.11
CA VAL A 115 0.64 -2.95 9.49
C VAL A 115 1.45 -2.85 10.78
N ASP A 116 1.25 -3.76 11.73
CA ASP A 116 1.96 -3.80 13.01
C ASP A 116 3.46 -4.11 12.86
N ASP A 117 3.87 -4.76 11.77
CA ASP A 117 5.29 -4.99 11.47
C ASP A 117 5.99 -3.73 10.93
N ILE A 118 5.21 -2.70 10.54
CA ILE A 118 5.69 -1.48 9.87
C ILE A 118 5.60 -0.28 10.80
N VAL A 119 4.52 -0.16 11.57
CA VAL A 119 4.37 0.86 12.60
C VAL A 119 5.15 0.40 13.82
N PRO A 120 6.20 1.12 14.25
CA PRO A 120 7.04 0.64 15.32
C PRO A 120 6.26 0.65 16.65
N PRO A 121 6.57 -0.26 17.59
CA PRO A 121 5.81 -0.44 18.83
C PRO A 121 5.96 0.74 19.82
N ASP A 122 6.90 1.65 19.58
CA ASP A 122 7.08 2.94 20.26
C ASP A 122 6.35 4.09 19.55
N ALA A 123 5.51 3.79 18.56
CA ALA A 123 4.55 4.76 18.03
C ALA A 123 3.67 5.26 19.18
N MET A 124 3.42 6.58 19.17
CA MET A 124 2.62 7.24 20.19
C MET A 124 1.30 6.51 20.41
N THR A 125 0.99 6.26 21.68
CA THR A 125 -0.31 5.76 22.12
C THR A 125 -1.43 6.76 21.76
N ASP A 126 -2.68 6.31 21.73
CA ASP A 126 -3.84 7.18 21.50
C ASP A 126 -3.89 8.35 22.51
N GLU A 127 -3.49 8.11 23.77
CA GLU A 127 -3.40 9.15 24.80
C GLU A 127 -2.30 10.17 24.52
N GLU A 128 -1.12 9.71 24.07
CA GLU A 128 -0.02 10.59 23.68
C GLU A 128 -0.37 11.41 22.44
N ALA A 129 -1.05 10.80 21.46
CA ALA A 129 -1.54 11.48 20.25
C ALA A 129 -2.55 12.57 20.59
N LYS A 130 -3.54 12.27 21.43
CA LYS A 130 -4.52 13.24 21.93
C LYS A 130 -3.85 14.41 22.66
N SER A 131 -2.87 14.12 23.52
CA SER A 131 -2.11 15.13 24.25
C SER A 131 -1.32 16.06 23.33
N VAL A 132 -0.64 15.52 22.30
CA VAL A 132 0.14 16.32 21.34
C VAL A 132 -0.77 17.14 20.42
N LEU A 133 -1.92 16.59 20.02
CA LEU A 133 -2.85 17.24 19.11
C LEU A 133 -3.82 18.21 19.82
N GLY A 134 -3.84 18.23 21.15
CA GLY A 134 -4.74 19.08 21.94
C GLY A 134 -6.21 18.69 21.79
N ILE A 135 -6.49 17.40 21.60
CA ILE A 135 -7.83 16.85 21.43
C ILE A 135 -8.18 16.08 22.71
N GLU A 136 -9.21 16.52 23.44
CA GLU A 136 -9.74 15.84 24.64
C GLU A 136 -10.64 14.65 24.27
#